data_AF-A0A933EMJ3-F1
#
_entry.id   AF-A0A933EMJ3-F1
#
_cell.length_a   1.000
_cell.length_b   1.000
_cell.length_c   1.000
_cell.angle_alpha   90.00
_cell.angle_beta   90.00
_cell.angle_gamma   90.00
#
_symmetry.space_group_name_H-M   'P 1'
#
loop_
_entity.id
_entity.type
_entity.pdbx_description
1 polymer ?
#
loop_
_entity_poly.entity_id
_entity_poly.type
_entity_poly.pdbx_seq_one_letter_code
_entity_poly.pdbx_strand_id
1 'polypeptide(L)'
;MNRRALLFATLALLLCWEAAALLLNKDVLPPPTVVAVTFFRELPGELGKHFAASFYRVAVSVMVSVALAAPAGLVLGQSKRLNRL
;
A
#
# COMPACT_ATOMS: atom_id res chain seq x y z
N MET A 1 8.67 21.09 -6.86
CA MET A 1 7.24 21.23 -6.52
C MET A 1 7.09 22.12 -5.31
N ASN A 2 6.25 23.15 -5.39
CA ASN A 2 6.03 24.10 -4.30
C ASN A 2 5.18 23.43 -3.21
N ARG A 3 5.74 23.19 -2.02
CA ARG A 3 5.04 22.53 -0.89
C ARG A 3 3.70 23.20 -0.55
N ARG A 4 3.62 24.52 -0.72
CA ARG A 4 2.38 25.31 -0.52
C ARG A 4 1.29 24.93 -1.53
N ALA A 5 1.66 24.78 -2.81
CA ALA A 5 0.72 24.39 -3.85
C ALA A 5 0.15 22.99 -3.60
N LEU A 6 1.00 22.06 -3.11
CA LEU A 6 0.56 20.73 -2.72
C LEU A 6 -0.47 20.79 -1.57
N LEU A 7 -0.18 21.55 -0.52
CA LEU A 7 -1.10 21.71 0.62
C LEU A 7 -2.45 22.30 0.20
N PHE A 8 -2.45 23.35 -0.63
CA PHE A 8 -3.68 23.96 -1.13
C PHE A 8 -4.48 22.99 -2.02
N ALA A 9 -3.81 22.24 -2.89
CA ALA A 9 -4.45 21.25 -3.73
C ALA A 9 -5.07 20.12 -2.88
N THR A 10 -4.36 19.63 -1.87
CA THR A 10 -4.89 18.60 -0.95
C THR A 10 -6.08 19.12 -0.16
N LEU A 11 -6.02 20.33 0.39
CA LEU A 11 -7.13 20.93 1.13
C LEU A 11 -8.36 21.15 0.24
N ALA A 12 -8.16 21.70 -0.97
CA ALA A 12 -9.24 21.89 -1.93
C ALA A 12 -9.90 20.55 -2.29
N LEU A 13 -9.10 19.51 -2.54
CA LEU A 13 -9.60 18.16 -2.83
C LEU A 13 -10.44 17.60 -1.67
N LEU A 14 -9.96 17.72 -0.44
CA LEU A 14 -10.68 17.24 0.75
C LEU A 14 -12.01 17.99 0.95
N LEU A 15 -12.02 19.31 0.75
CA LEU A 15 -13.24 20.12 0.86
C LEU A 15 -14.24 19.79 -0.25
N CYS A 16 -13.78 19.61 -1.50
CA CYS A 16 -14.63 19.19 -2.60
C CYS A 16 -15.24 17.81 -2.34
N TRP A 17 -14.46 16.88 -1.78
CA TRP A 17 -14.96 15.56 -1.39
C TRP A 17 -16.00 15.67 -0.26
N GLU A 18 -15.70 16.38 0.82
CA GLU A 18 -16.67 16.61 1.92
C GLU A 18 -17.99 17.21 1.38
N ALA A 19 -17.92 18.23 0.52
CA ALA A 19 -19.09 18.82 -0.10
C ALA A 19 -19.86 17.82 -0.97
N ALA A 20 -19.15 17.02 -1.78
CA ALA A 20 -19.77 15.97 -2.60
C ALA A 20 -20.44 14.89 -1.74
N ALA A 21 -19.81 14.45 -0.65
CA ALA A 21 -20.36 13.47 0.29
C ALA A 21 -21.67 13.96 0.91
N LEU A 22 -21.71 15.22 1.35
CA LEU A 22 -22.91 15.85 1.91
C LEU A 22 -24.02 16.01 0.86
N LEU A 23 -23.68 16.40 -0.37
CA LEU A 23 -24.64 16.57 -1.47
C LEU A 23 -25.23 15.24 -1.95
N LEU A 24 -24.39 14.20 -2.05
CA LEU A 24 -24.81 12.88 -2.53
C LEU A 24 -25.56 12.09 -1.46
N ASN A 25 -25.29 12.35 -0.17
CA ASN A 25 -25.91 11.74 1.00
C ASN A 25 -26.11 10.21 0.84
N LYS A 26 -25.06 9.54 0.36
CA LYS A 26 -25.03 8.09 0.15
C LYS A 26 -23.89 7.50 0.96
N ASP A 27 -24.16 6.38 1.63
CA ASP A 27 -23.17 5.60 2.38
C ASP A 27 -22.01 5.09 1.51
N VAL A 28 -22.16 5.11 0.18
CA VAL A 28 -21.08 4.78 -0.76
C VAL A 28 -19.95 5.81 -0.75
N LEU A 29 -20.23 7.05 -0.34
CA LEU A 29 -19.24 8.13 -0.28
C LEU A 29 -19.33 8.85 1.08
N PRO A 30 -18.87 8.19 2.16
CA PRO A 30 -18.84 8.82 3.48
C PRO A 30 -17.88 10.02 3.48
N PRO A 31 -18.10 11.02 4.36
CA PRO A 31 -17.22 12.16 4.50
C PRO A 31 -15.77 11.72 4.80
N PRO A 32 -14.74 12.41 4.24
CA PRO A 32 -13.33 12.10 4.51
C PRO A 32 -12.98 12.10 6.00
N THR A 33 -13.68 12.89 6.81
CA THR A 33 -13.54 12.89 8.28
C THR A 33 -13.93 11.54 8.90
N VAL A 34 -15.07 10.97 8.49
CA VAL A 34 -15.56 9.66 8.96
C VAL A 34 -14.63 8.54 8.50
N VAL A 35 -14.13 8.61 7.27
CA VAL A 35 -13.17 7.65 6.73
C VAL A 35 -11.87 7.67 7.55
N ALA A 36 -11.33 8.85 7.84
CA ALA A 36 -10.10 8.98 8.62
C ALA A 36 -10.25 8.43 10.04
N VAL A 37 -11.33 8.80 10.75
CA VAL A 37 -11.60 8.30 12.11
C VAL A 37 -11.77 6.78 12.12
N THR A 38 -12.58 6.25 11.19
CA THR A 38 -12.82 4.81 11.07
C THR A 38 -11.54 4.06 10.74
N PHE A 39 -10.72 4.60 9.83
CA PHE A 39 -9.42 4.02 9.48
C PHE A 39 -8.53 3.89 10.72
N PHE A 40 -8.30 4.96 11.47
CA PHE A 40 -7.43 4.91 12.66
C PHE A 40 -8.01 4.05 13.79
N ARG A 41 -9.34 3.95 13.89
CA ARG A 41 -10.02 3.11 14.88
C ARG A 41 -9.91 1.62 14.55
N GLU A 42 -10.08 1.25 13.29
CA GLU A 42 -10.02 -0.15 12.83
C GLU A 42 -8.59 -0.64 12.55
N LEU A 43 -7.64 0.30 12.40
CA LEU A 43 -6.23 0.00 12.14
C LEU A 43 -5.59 -0.95 13.16
N PRO A 44 -5.74 -0.78 14.50
CA PRO A 44 -5.24 -1.77 15.46
C PRO A 44 -6.11 -3.05 15.55
N GLY A 45 -7.31 -3.04 14.96
CA GLY A 45 -8.27 -4.13 14.97
C GLY A 45 -8.12 -5.06 13.77
N GLU A 46 -9.25 -5.43 13.17
CA GLU A 46 -9.31 -6.41 12.07
C GLU A 46 -8.60 -5.90 10.80
N LEU A 47 -8.69 -4.60 10.52
CA LEU A 47 -8.03 -4.01 9.35
C LEU A 47 -6.51 -4.17 9.42
N GLY A 48 -5.91 -3.90 10.58
CA GLY A 48 -4.48 -4.11 10.82
C GLY A 48 -4.07 -5.56 10.74
N LYS A 49 -4.87 -6.46 11.31
CA LYS A 49 -4.59 -7.91 11.25
C LYS A 49 -4.60 -8.41 9.80
N HIS A 50 -5.60 -8.04 9.01
CA HIS A 50 -5.67 -8.44 7.60
C HIS A 50 -4.54 -7.82 6.78
N PHE A 51 -4.22 -6.55 7.02
CA PHE A 51 -3.08 -5.89 6.40
C PHE A 51 -1.76 -6.60 6.76
N ALA A 52 -1.53 -6.87 8.04
CA ALA A 52 -0.34 -7.55 8.53
C ALA A 52 -0.25 -8.98 8.00
N ALA A 53 -1.35 -9.73 7.93
CA ALA A 53 -1.37 -11.07 7.36
C ALA A 53 -1.01 -11.07 5.87
N SER A 54 -1.60 -10.13 5.10
CA SER A 54 -1.27 -9.97 3.68
C SER A 54 0.19 -9.57 3.48
N PHE A 55 0.65 -8.59 4.27
CA PHE A 55 2.02 -8.10 4.24
C PHE A 55 3.03 -9.19 4.60
N TYR A 56 2.77 -9.93 5.68
CA TYR A 56 3.61 -11.04 6.13
C TYR A 56 3.76 -12.09 5.03
N ARG A 57 2.65 -12.49 4.39
CA ARG A 57 2.68 -13.46 3.30
C ARG A 57 3.54 -12.98 2.13
N VAL A 58 3.40 -11.72 1.72
CA VAL A 58 4.21 -11.14 0.63
C VAL A 58 5.68 -11.07 1.04
N ALA A 59 5.98 -10.59 2.25
CA ALA A 59 7.33 -10.49 2.77
C ALA A 59 8.03 -11.87 2.81
N VAL A 60 7.36 -12.89 3.36
CA VAL A 60 7.88 -14.27 3.40
C VAL A 60 8.11 -14.80 1.99
N SER A 61 7.17 -14.59 1.06
CA SER A 61 7.31 -15.03 -0.34
C SER A 61 8.54 -14.42 -1.01
N VAL A 62 8.78 -13.12 -0.79
CA VAL A 62 9.95 -12.41 -1.32
C VAL A 62 11.23 -12.93 -0.67
N MET A 63 11.25 -13.08 0.65
CA MET A 63 12.42 -13.60 1.36
C MET A 63 12.81 -14.99 0.89
N VAL A 64 11.84 -15.90 0.75
CA VAL A 64 12.08 -17.26 0.23
C VAL A 64 12.57 -17.21 -1.21
N SER A 65 11.93 -16.39 -2.06
CA SER A 65 12.35 -16.24 -3.46
C SER A 65 13.78 -15.74 -3.57
N VAL A 66 14.16 -14.71 -2.80
CA VAL A 66 15.52 -14.18 -2.79
C VAL A 66 16.51 -15.20 -2.23
N ALA A 67 16.17 -15.88 -1.13
CA ALA A 67 17.03 -16.88 -0.51
C ALA A 67 17.32 -18.08 -1.43
N LEU A 68 16.43 -18.40 -2.36
CA LEU A 68 16.63 -19.47 -3.34
C LEU A 68 17.25 -18.94 -4.65
N ALA A 69 16.74 -17.84 -5.18
CA ALA A 69 17.15 -17.30 -6.48
C ALA A 69 18.53 -16.66 -6.42
N ALA A 70 18.90 -15.99 -5.33
CA ALA A 70 20.22 -15.37 -5.21
C ALA A 70 21.36 -16.40 -5.27
N PRO A 71 21.40 -17.47 -4.45
CA PRO A 71 22.44 -18.48 -4.55
C PRO A 71 22.37 -19.25 -5.88
N ALA A 72 21.18 -19.58 -6.37
CA ALA A 72 21.03 -20.22 -7.69
C ALA A 72 21.61 -19.35 -8.82
N GLY A 73 21.32 -18.04 -8.80
CA GLY A 73 21.85 -17.07 -9.76
C GLY A 73 23.37 -16.93 -9.66
N LEU A 74 23.93 -16.93 -8.45
CA LEU A 74 25.39 -16.90 -8.25
C LEU A 74 26.07 -18.17 -8.78
N VAL A 75 25.51 -19.35 -8.52
CA VAL A 75 26.03 -20.63 -9.03
C VAL A 75 25.99 -20.68 -10.56
N LEU A 76 24.88 -20.23 -11.16
CA LEU A 76 24.74 -20.15 -12.61
C LEU A 76 25.73 -19.14 -13.22
N GLY A 77 25.88 -17.96 -12.62
CA GLY A 77 26.78 -16.91 -13.08
C GLY A 77 28.27 -17.27 -12.99
N GLN A 78 28.67 -18.10 -12.03
CA GLN A 78 30.06 -18.55 -11.89
C GLN A 78 30.40 -19.78 -12.76
N SER A 79 29.41 -20.52 -13.27
CA SER A 79 29.64 -21.70 -14.12
C SER A 79 29.53 -21.37 -15.61
N LYS A 80 30.66 -21.35 -16.34
CA LYS A 80 30.68 -21.22 -17.82
C LYS A 80 29.88 -22.31 -18.55
N ARG A 81 29.61 -23.45 -17.91
CA ARG A 81 28.91 -24.60 -18.50
C ARG A 81 27.38 -24.50 -18.34
N LEU A 82 26.89 -23.94 -17.23
CA LEU A 82 25.46 -23.67 -17.03
C LEU A 82 25.02 -22.33 -17.62
N ASN A 83 25.87 -21.30 -17.65
CA ASN A 83 25.55 -20.02 -18.29
C ASN A 83 25.43 -20.10 -19.84
N ARG A 84 25.77 -21.24 -20.43
CA ARG A 84 25.77 -21.46 -21.89
C ARG A 84 24.59 -22.32 -22.38
N LEU A 85 23.82 -22.93 -21.48
CA LEU A 85 22.54 -23.60 -21.78
C LEU A 85 21.41 -22.58 -21.64
#